data_AF-A0AAV8ZE49-F1
#
_entry.id   AF-A0AAV8ZE49-F1
#
_cell.length_a   1.000
_cell.length_b   1.000
_cell.length_c   1.000
_cell.angle_alpha   90.00
_cell.angle_beta   90.00
_cell.angle_gamma   90.00
#
_symmetry.space_group_name_H-M   'P 1'
#
loop_
_entity.id
_entity.type
_entity.pdbx_description
1 polymer ?
#
loop_
_entity_poly.entity_id
_entity_poly.type
_entity_poly.pdbx_seq_one_letter_code
_entity_poly.pdbx_strand_id
1 'polypeptide(L)'
;MNPLKRPRIPKLMNVNKARDIISSANSILQQYLDGTNDLQKAHLGVYCASALILELNGQQVYTPNPNRKNKDSDTPMWKKRLEKNIDEYRADADVLSEFLAGNNSRRVMAKTQAIARKAQIDLNNADHRKQLLNLKDLLRQKAKAKGARLRRYNKLTKRKQQNAAFENNQKQFLRSLEKQGEEQPAEIGPLLTLPVWFCLALNPLSTLLNKTTAGYRINMINHGTLADLPYMDDLKLFSGSKAKLQVLSEITETFSDDIRMSFGLDKCATLRVDYMHPDLKYNYNAKASYDFSSNDPFPYPRYTDDWFNR
;
A
#
# COMPACT_ATOMS: atom_id res chain seq x y z
N MET A 1 19.20 34.67 19.65
CA MET A 1 18.30 33.57 20.06
C MET A 1 18.39 32.40 19.07
N ASN A 2 18.64 31.17 19.55
CA ASN A 2 18.74 29.97 18.68
C ASN A 2 17.40 29.67 17.98
N PRO A 3 17.33 29.63 16.62
CA PRO A 3 16.11 29.34 15.86
C PRO A 3 15.39 28.05 16.28
N LEU A 4 16.15 27.01 16.64
CA LEU A 4 15.61 25.68 16.97
C LEU A 4 14.91 25.60 18.33
N LYS A 5 15.10 26.62 19.18
CA LYS A 5 14.51 26.68 20.53
C LYS A 5 13.33 27.67 20.61
N ARG A 6 12.91 28.25 19.49
CA ARG A 6 11.85 29.26 19.47
C ARG A 6 10.46 28.61 19.63
N PRO A 7 9.59 29.15 20.48
CA PRO A 7 8.19 28.75 20.54
C PRO A 7 7.49 28.87 19.18
N ARG A 8 6.53 28.00 18.88
CA ARG A 8 5.87 27.97 17.56
C ARG A 8 4.83 29.09 17.45
N ILE A 9 4.86 29.87 16.38
CA ILE A 9 3.86 30.91 16.12
C ILE A 9 2.55 30.23 15.64
N PRO A 10 1.42 30.35 16.37
CA PRO A 10 0.13 29.83 15.93
C PRO A 10 -0.46 30.63 14.77
N LYS A 11 -1.54 30.10 14.16
CA LYS A 11 -2.27 30.82 13.12
C LYS A 11 -2.93 32.08 13.72
N LEU A 12 -2.70 33.22 13.09
CA LEU A 12 -3.35 34.49 13.45
C LEU A 12 -4.86 34.38 13.26
N MET A 13 -5.63 34.72 14.30
CA MET A 13 -7.09 34.74 14.26
C MET A 13 -7.56 36.17 13.97
N ASN A 14 -8.72 36.31 13.32
CA ASN A 14 -9.33 37.63 13.05
C ASN A 14 -8.40 38.60 12.31
N VAL A 15 -7.78 38.14 11.22
CA VAL A 15 -6.81 38.90 10.40
C VAL A 15 -7.27 40.31 10.05
N ASN A 16 -8.57 40.50 9.81
CA ASN A 16 -9.14 41.81 9.49
C ASN A 16 -8.98 42.84 10.62
N LYS A 17 -9.08 42.42 11.90
CA LYS A 17 -8.87 43.30 13.06
C LYS A 17 -7.38 43.60 13.29
N ALA A 18 -6.52 42.66 12.91
CA ALA A 18 -5.07 42.79 13.04
C ALA A 18 -4.42 43.58 11.89
N ARG A 19 -5.18 44.03 10.90
CA ARG A 19 -4.64 44.63 9.66
C ARG A 19 -3.80 45.87 9.93
N ASP A 20 -4.26 46.75 10.81
CA ASP A 20 -3.57 48.00 11.14
C ASP A 20 -2.29 47.74 11.96
N ILE A 21 -2.35 46.72 12.83
CA ILE A 21 -1.21 46.23 13.62
C ILE A 21 -0.14 45.64 12.69
N ILE A 22 -0.56 44.81 11.72
CA ILE A 22 0.33 44.21 10.71
C ILE A 22 0.99 45.32 9.87
N SER A 23 0.21 46.31 9.44
CA SER A 23 0.73 47.42 8.64
C SER A 23 1.81 48.20 9.39
N SER A 24 1.54 48.53 10.66
CA SER A 24 2.51 49.24 11.52
C SER A 24 3.77 48.41 11.77
N ALA A 25 3.62 47.11 12.08
CA ALA A 25 4.73 46.21 12.33
C ALA A 25 5.60 46.00 11.07
N ASN A 26 4.99 45.92 9.89
CA ASN A 26 5.71 45.78 8.63
C ASN A 26 6.54 47.03 8.29
N SER A 27 6.03 48.23 8.55
CA SER A 27 6.79 49.47 8.35
C SER A 27 8.05 49.50 9.22
N ILE A 28 7.94 49.09 10.49
CA ILE A 28 9.08 49.01 11.41
C ILE A 28 10.05 47.90 10.98
N LEU A 29 9.52 46.75 10.57
CA LEU A 29 10.34 45.62 10.11
C LEU A 29 11.12 46.00 8.85
N GLN A 30 10.53 46.74 7.93
CA GLN A 30 11.19 47.21 6.72
C GLN A 30 12.39 48.10 7.05
N GLN A 31 12.23 49.07 7.95
CA GLN A 31 13.34 49.92 8.42
C GLN A 31 14.46 49.10 9.09
N TYR A 32 14.12 48.03 9.80
CA TYR A 32 15.10 47.15 10.43
C TYR A 32 15.83 46.24 9.42
N LEU A 33 15.17 45.89 8.32
CA LEU A 33 15.72 45.04 7.27
C LEU A 33 16.54 45.81 6.23
N ASP A 34 16.25 47.10 6.02
CA ASP A 34 16.99 47.98 5.12
C ASP A 34 18.41 48.22 5.64
N GLY A 35 19.36 47.37 5.19
CA GLY A 35 20.78 47.42 5.56
C GLY A 35 21.32 46.18 6.30
N THR A 36 20.49 45.14 6.51
CA THR A 36 20.98 43.88 7.11
C THR A 36 21.33 42.83 6.05
N ASN A 37 22.61 42.49 5.93
CA ASN A 37 23.11 41.38 5.09
C ASN A 37 23.20 40.04 5.85
N ASP A 38 22.73 39.99 7.11
CA ASP A 38 22.82 38.82 7.99
C ASP A 38 21.47 38.11 8.09
N LEU A 39 21.41 36.90 7.53
CA LEU A 39 20.24 36.02 7.53
C LEU A 39 19.72 35.73 8.94
N GLN A 40 20.61 35.61 9.94
CA GLN A 40 20.19 35.30 11.30
C GLN A 40 19.43 36.47 11.94
N LYS A 41 19.89 37.71 11.67
CA LYS A 41 19.23 38.94 12.13
C LYS A 41 17.90 39.15 11.41
N ALA A 42 17.84 38.92 10.10
CA ALA A 42 16.59 38.99 9.35
C ALA A 42 15.55 37.99 9.89
N HIS A 43 15.95 36.73 10.09
CA HIS A 43 15.07 35.69 10.64
C HIS A 43 14.66 35.97 12.10
N LEU A 44 15.48 36.67 12.89
CA LEU A 44 15.11 37.12 14.22
C LEU A 44 14.07 38.26 14.16
N GLY A 45 14.31 39.26 13.30
CA GLY A 45 13.40 40.40 13.12
C GLY A 45 12.00 39.97 12.69
N VAL A 46 11.90 39.10 11.69
CA VAL A 46 10.62 38.55 11.20
C VAL A 46 9.88 37.80 12.31
N TYR A 47 10.60 37.00 13.10
CA TYR A 47 10.01 36.25 14.21
C TYR A 47 9.50 37.19 15.31
N CYS A 48 10.27 38.21 15.70
CA CYS A 48 9.87 39.18 16.71
C CYS A 48 8.65 40.00 16.26
N ALA A 49 8.62 40.46 15.00
CA ALA A 49 7.46 41.15 14.44
C ALA A 49 6.21 40.25 14.47
N SER A 50 6.36 38.98 14.11
CA SER A 50 5.25 38.02 14.12
C SER A 50 4.74 37.72 15.55
N ALA A 51 5.65 37.62 16.52
CA ALA A 51 5.29 37.44 17.93
C ALA A 51 4.59 38.68 18.50
N LEU A 52 5.07 39.88 18.15
CA LEU A 52 4.48 41.15 18.54
C LEU A 52 3.06 41.31 17.97
N ILE A 53 2.84 40.98 16.70
CA ILE A 53 1.51 41.04 16.07
C ILE A 53 0.54 40.10 16.80
N LEU A 54 0.98 38.91 17.18
CA LEU A 54 0.14 37.99 17.96
C LEU A 54 -0.23 38.58 19.31
N GLU A 55 0.76 39.10 20.04
CA GLU A 55 0.57 39.67 21.38
C GLU A 55 -0.40 40.87 21.35
N LEU A 56 -0.20 41.79 20.41
CA LEU A 56 -1.08 42.94 20.21
C LEU A 56 -2.49 42.55 19.74
N ASN A 57 -2.64 41.40 19.07
CA ASN A 57 -3.93 40.82 18.70
C ASN A 57 -4.53 39.93 19.81
N GLY A 58 -3.98 39.97 21.03
CA GLY A 58 -4.46 39.20 22.19
C GLY A 58 -4.20 37.70 22.11
N GLN A 59 -3.26 37.25 21.28
CA GLN A 59 -2.83 35.87 21.13
C GLN A 59 -1.43 35.66 21.71
N GLN A 60 -1.13 34.43 22.12
CA GLN A 60 0.20 34.08 22.62
C GLN A 60 0.87 33.05 21.70
N VAL A 61 2.20 33.08 21.67
CA VAL A 61 3.01 32.06 20.96
C VAL A 61 2.81 30.69 21.63
N TYR A 62 2.82 29.60 20.85
CA TYR A 62 2.62 28.25 21.38
C TYR A 62 3.75 27.89 22.34
N THR A 63 3.43 27.79 23.63
CA THR A 63 4.25 27.12 24.63
C THR A 63 3.82 25.65 24.66
N PRO A 64 4.73 24.70 24.34
CA PRO A 64 4.42 23.29 24.54
C PRO A 64 4.11 23.08 26.02
N ASN A 65 2.87 22.74 26.35
CA ASN A 65 2.55 22.30 27.70
C ASN A 65 3.11 20.88 27.85
N PRO A 66 4.17 20.66 28.66
CA PRO A 66 4.79 19.35 28.80
C PRO A 66 3.82 18.29 29.37
N ASN A 67 2.73 18.73 30.02
CA ASN A 67 1.74 17.85 30.63
C ASN A 67 0.55 17.53 29.73
N ARG A 68 0.44 18.15 28.54
CA ARG A 68 -0.66 17.89 27.61
C ARG A 68 -0.34 16.65 26.77
N LYS A 69 -0.66 15.48 27.30
CA LYS A 69 -0.63 14.22 26.52
C LYS A 69 -1.57 14.38 25.34
N ASN A 70 -1.03 14.35 24.11
CA ASN A 70 -1.87 14.17 22.93
C ASN A 70 -2.63 12.88 23.14
N LYS A 71 -3.97 12.97 23.08
CA LYS A 71 -4.83 11.78 23.11
C LYS A 71 -4.70 11.14 21.74
N ASP A 72 -3.53 10.53 21.47
CA ASP A 72 -3.32 9.74 20.27
C ASP A 72 -4.36 8.63 20.32
N SER A 73 -5.37 8.78 19.48
CA SER A 73 -6.34 7.75 19.26
C SER A 73 -5.56 6.61 18.62
N ASP A 74 -5.30 5.56 19.39
CA ASP A 74 -4.54 4.36 19.03
C ASP A 74 -4.99 3.76 17.67
N THR A 75 -6.23 4.05 17.27
CA THR A 75 -6.77 3.69 15.96
C THR A 75 -6.54 4.78 14.91
N PRO A 76 -5.84 4.47 13.80
CA PRO A 76 -5.68 5.40 12.68
C PRO A 76 -7.02 5.88 12.09
N MET A 77 -7.07 7.14 11.66
CA MET A 77 -8.28 7.75 11.07
C MET A 77 -8.83 6.99 9.85
N TRP A 78 -7.96 6.39 9.04
CA TRP A 78 -8.38 5.59 7.89
C TRP A 78 -9.14 4.33 8.32
N LYS A 79 -8.78 3.73 9.45
CA LYS A 79 -9.40 2.50 9.97
C LYS A 79 -10.81 2.81 10.47
N LYS A 80 -10.96 3.86 11.29
CA LYS A 80 -12.27 4.36 11.75
C LYS A 80 -13.21 4.67 10.58
N ARG A 81 -12.70 5.30 9.53
CA ARG A 81 -13.49 5.62 8.33
C ARG A 81 -13.96 4.36 7.60
N LEU A 82 -13.10 3.35 7.45
CA LEU A 82 -13.47 2.11 6.78
C LEU A 82 -14.50 1.32 7.60
N GLU A 83 -14.31 1.21 8.91
CA GLU A 83 -15.24 0.56 9.83
C GLU A 83 -16.61 1.24 9.76
N LYS A 84 -16.65 2.57 9.90
CA LYS A 84 -17.89 3.35 9.77
C LYS A 84 -18.62 3.07 8.45
N ASN A 85 -17.92 3.09 7.31
CA ASN A 85 -18.54 2.81 6.02
C ASN A 85 -19.10 1.37 5.92
N ILE A 86 -18.40 0.39 6.51
CA ILE A 86 -18.86 -1.00 6.51
C ILE A 86 -20.16 -1.11 7.31
N ASP A 87 -20.19 -0.48 8.49
CA ASP A 87 -21.35 -0.52 9.38
C ASP A 87 -22.55 0.22 8.78
N GLU A 88 -22.32 1.37 8.13
CA GLU A 88 -23.36 2.09 7.38
C GLU A 88 -23.97 1.23 6.27
N TYR A 89 -23.13 0.58 5.45
CA TYR A 89 -23.63 -0.29 4.37
C TYR A 89 -24.39 -1.51 4.90
N ARG A 90 -23.96 -2.10 6.02
CA ARG A 90 -24.68 -3.21 6.67
C ARG A 90 -26.01 -2.75 7.22
N ALA A 91 -26.03 -1.66 7.99
CA ALA A 91 -27.24 -1.11 8.58
C ALA A 91 -28.29 -0.74 7.52
N ASP A 92 -27.88 -0.10 6.43
CA ASP A 92 -28.79 0.23 5.33
C ASP A 92 -29.32 -1.04 4.64
N ALA A 93 -28.47 -2.06 4.43
CA ALA A 93 -28.90 -3.34 3.85
C ALA A 93 -29.87 -4.11 4.76
N ASP A 94 -29.67 -4.07 6.07
CA ASP A 94 -30.53 -4.73 7.05
C ASP A 94 -31.91 -4.07 7.10
N VAL A 95 -31.97 -2.74 7.08
CA VAL A 95 -33.22 -1.98 6.97
C VAL A 95 -34.00 -2.37 5.70
N LEU A 96 -33.33 -2.44 4.55
CA LEU A 96 -33.96 -2.88 3.30
C LEU A 96 -34.42 -4.34 3.38
N SER A 97 -33.67 -5.20 4.07
CA SER A 97 -34.05 -6.59 4.28
C SER A 97 -35.33 -6.71 5.12
N GLU A 98 -35.45 -5.94 6.20
CA GLU A 98 -36.66 -5.89 7.04
C GLU A 98 -37.87 -5.39 6.25
N PHE A 99 -37.71 -4.31 5.49
CA PHE A 99 -38.79 -3.77 4.65
C PHE A 99 -39.25 -4.78 3.59
N LEU A 100 -38.31 -5.42 2.88
CA LEU A 100 -38.62 -6.42 1.85
C LEU A 100 -39.28 -7.68 2.42
N ALA A 101 -39.03 -8.00 3.69
CA ALA A 101 -39.69 -9.08 4.43
C ALA A 101 -41.13 -8.75 4.86
N GLY A 102 -41.60 -7.51 4.62
CA GLY A 102 -42.97 -7.07 4.91
C GLY A 102 -43.11 -6.22 6.17
N ASN A 103 -42.01 -5.83 6.82
CA ASN A 103 -42.06 -4.92 7.96
C ASN A 103 -42.26 -3.47 7.51
N ASN A 104 -43.49 -2.99 7.63
CA ASN A 104 -43.89 -1.62 7.28
C ASN A 104 -44.01 -0.67 8.49
N SER A 105 -43.29 -0.95 9.59
CA SER A 105 -43.29 -0.05 10.74
C SER A 105 -42.88 1.37 10.34
N ARG A 106 -43.45 2.38 11.02
CA ARG A 106 -43.17 3.80 10.73
C ARG A 106 -41.68 4.13 10.70
N ARG A 107 -40.90 3.48 11.58
CA ARG A 107 -39.44 3.62 11.66
C ARG A 107 -38.71 3.01 10.46
N VAL A 108 -39.07 1.79 10.06
CA VAL A 108 -38.45 1.10 8.91
C VAL A 108 -38.83 1.80 7.62
N MET A 109 -40.09 2.24 7.46
CA MET A 109 -40.55 3.00 6.31
C MET A 109 -39.79 4.33 6.18
N ALA A 110 -39.64 5.11 7.27
CA ALA A 110 -38.92 6.38 7.24
C ALA A 110 -37.44 6.21 6.84
N LYS A 111 -36.77 5.17 7.36
CA LYS A 111 -35.38 4.85 6.97
C LYS A 111 -35.28 4.38 5.52
N THR A 112 -36.21 3.53 5.08
CA THR A 112 -36.28 3.03 3.70
C THR A 112 -36.48 4.19 2.72
N GLN A 113 -37.34 5.15 3.02
CA GLN A 113 -37.51 6.38 2.23
C GLN A 113 -36.21 7.20 2.17
N ALA A 114 -35.49 7.35 3.28
CA ALA A 114 -34.22 8.05 3.29
C ALA A 114 -33.15 7.34 2.43
N ILE A 115 -33.10 6.01 2.47
CA ILE A 115 -32.19 5.20 1.65
C ILE A 115 -32.59 5.29 0.17
N ALA A 116 -33.88 5.18 -0.15
CA ALA A 116 -34.40 5.28 -1.51
C ALA A 116 -34.12 6.66 -2.13
N ARG A 117 -34.28 7.76 -1.36
CA ARG A 117 -33.90 9.11 -1.81
C ARG A 117 -32.42 9.23 -2.13
N LYS A 118 -31.53 8.67 -1.28
CA LYS A 118 -30.08 8.66 -1.54
C LYS A 118 -29.73 7.88 -2.81
N ALA A 119 -30.48 6.81 -3.09
CA ALA A 119 -30.31 5.96 -4.26
C ALA A 119 -31.13 6.41 -5.48
N GLN A 120 -31.89 7.51 -5.38
CA GLN A 120 -32.78 8.02 -6.43
C GLN A 120 -33.82 6.98 -6.91
N ILE A 121 -34.34 6.17 -5.98
CA ILE A 121 -35.39 5.18 -6.23
C ILE A 121 -36.75 5.77 -5.89
N ASP A 122 -37.68 5.72 -6.84
CA ASP A 122 -39.08 6.07 -6.61
C ASP A 122 -39.84 4.88 -6.03
N LEU A 123 -40.38 5.05 -4.82
CA LEU A 123 -41.14 4.02 -4.11
C LEU A 123 -42.57 3.84 -4.63
N ASN A 124 -43.08 4.78 -5.43
CA ASN A 124 -44.41 4.68 -6.04
C ASN A 124 -44.39 3.87 -7.35
N ASN A 125 -43.21 3.62 -7.90
CA ASN A 125 -43.04 2.82 -9.11
C ASN A 125 -43.38 1.33 -8.82
N ALA A 126 -44.04 0.64 -9.75
CA ALA A 126 -44.32 -0.79 -9.66
C ALA A 126 -43.04 -1.64 -9.45
N ASP A 127 -41.90 -1.18 -9.99
CA ASP A 127 -40.61 -1.90 -9.92
C ASP A 127 -39.77 -1.60 -8.67
N HIS A 128 -40.26 -0.76 -7.75
CA HIS A 128 -39.48 -0.33 -6.57
C HIS A 128 -38.94 -1.53 -5.78
N ARG A 129 -39.72 -2.60 -5.64
CA ARG A 129 -39.31 -3.80 -4.90
C ARG A 129 -38.06 -4.47 -5.48
N LYS A 130 -37.96 -4.56 -6.81
CA LYS A 130 -36.80 -5.11 -7.51
C LYS A 130 -35.58 -4.18 -7.39
N GLN A 131 -35.81 -2.87 -7.51
CA GLN A 131 -34.77 -1.86 -7.34
C GLN A 131 -34.18 -1.88 -5.92
N LEU A 132 -35.02 -2.00 -4.89
CA LEU A 132 -34.60 -2.13 -3.49
C LEU A 132 -33.84 -3.44 -3.24
N LEU A 133 -34.22 -4.54 -3.88
CA LEU A 133 -33.50 -5.81 -3.79
C LEU A 133 -32.07 -5.68 -4.35
N ASN A 134 -31.94 -5.10 -5.55
CA ASN A 134 -30.64 -4.84 -6.18
C ASN A 134 -29.78 -3.91 -5.31
N LEU A 135 -30.39 -2.86 -4.72
CA LEU A 135 -29.69 -1.94 -3.83
C LEU A 135 -29.19 -2.65 -2.57
N LYS A 136 -29.99 -3.51 -1.95
CA LYS A 136 -29.59 -4.33 -0.79
C LYS A 136 -28.36 -5.17 -1.12
N ASP A 137 -28.37 -5.86 -2.25
CA ASP A 137 -27.26 -6.71 -2.66
C ASP A 137 -26.00 -5.90 -2.96
N LEU A 138 -26.14 -4.75 -3.63
CA LEU A 138 -25.06 -3.80 -3.87
C LEU A 138 -24.45 -3.26 -2.56
N LEU A 139 -25.27 -2.95 -1.55
CA LEU A 139 -24.80 -2.51 -0.23
C LEU A 139 -24.02 -3.63 0.47
N ARG A 140 -24.50 -4.88 0.42
CA ARG A 140 -23.77 -6.05 0.95
C ARG A 140 -22.44 -6.28 0.23
N GLN A 141 -22.40 -6.14 -1.09
CA GLN A 141 -21.17 -6.24 -1.88
C GLN A 141 -20.19 -5.12 -1.50
N LYS A 142 -20.65 -3.87 -1.35
CA LYS A 142 -19.83 -2.74 -0.89
C LYS A 142 -19.25 -2.99 0.50
N ALA A 143 -20.06 -3.48 1.44
CA ALA A 143 -19.59 -3.86 2.78
C ALA A 143 -18.51 -4.95 2.72
N LYS A 144 -18.71 -5.99 1.90
CA LYS A 144 -17.73 -7.07 1.69
C LYS A 144 -16.41 -6.55 1.10
N ALA A 145 -16.48 -5.70 0.08
CA ALA A 145 -15.31 -5.10 -0.57
C ALA A 145 -14.51 -4.20 0.40
N LYS A 146 -15.21 -3.36 1.18
CA LYS A 146 -14.57 -2.52 2.21
C LYS A 146 -13.98 -3.36 3.35
N GLY A 147 -14.67 -4.41 3.78
CA GLY A 147 -14.15 -5.37 4.77
C GLY A 147 -12.88 -6.08 4.28
N ALA A 148 -12.83 -6.48 3.01
CA ALA A 148 -11.61 -7.04 2.41
C ALA A 148 -10.46 -6.02 2.39
N ARG A 149 -10.74 -4.75 2.05
CA ARG A 149 -9.76 -3.66 2.11
C ARG A 149 -9.24 -3.43 3.54
N LEU A 150 -10.12 -3.42 4.54
CA LEU A 150 -9.76 -3.29 5.94
C LEU A 150 -8.80 -4.41 6.38
N ARG A 151 -9.11 -5.67 6.05
CA ARG A 151 -8.23 -6.82 6.33
C ARG A 151 -6.86 -6.66 5.68
N ARG A 152 -6.80 -6.26 4.41
CA ARG A 152 -5.53 -6.02 3.70
C ARG A 152 -4.70 -4.93 4.37
N TYR A 153 -5.32 -3.83 4.76
CA TYR A 153 -4.61 -2.73 5.42
C TYR A 153 -4.13 -3.12 6.81
N ASN A 154 -4.94 -3.84 7.59
CA ASN A 154 -4.50 -4.38 8.88
C ASN A 154 -3.30 -5.33 8.70
N LYS A 155 -3.32 -6.21 7.69
CA LYS A 155 -2.18 -7.11 7.37
C LYS A 155 -0.93 -6.31 7.00
N LEU A 156 -1.07 -5.27 6.20
CA LEU A 156 0.04 -4.38 5.83
C LEU A 156 0.60 -3.65 7.05
N THR A 157 -0.26 -3.08 7.89
CA THR A 157 0.15 -2.38 9.12
C THR A 157 0.86 -3.34 10.07
N LYS A 158 0.32 -4.55 10.27
CA LYS A 158 0.97 -5.59 11.07
C LYS A 158 2.36 -5.93 10.52
N ARG A 159 2.50 -6.16 9.21
CA ARG A 159 3.80 -6.42 8.58
C ARG A 159 4.80 -5.28 8.80
N LYS A 160 4.36 -4.03 8.63
CA LYS A 160 5.22 -2.86 8.89
C LYS A 160 5.68 -2.78 10.34
N GLN A 161 4.78 -3.04 11.29
CA GLN A 161 5.11 -3.10 12.71
C GLN A 161 6.08 -4.25 13.02
N GLN A 162 5.87 -5.42 12.42
CA GLN A 162 6.76 -6.58 12.57
C GLN A 162 8.15 -6.31 11.99
N ASN A 163 8.24 -5.72 10.80
CA ASN A 163 9.52 -5.33 10.19
C ASN A 163 10.27 -4.30 11.06
N ALA A 164 9.56 -3.27 11.54
CA ALA A 164 10.16 -2.28 12.43
C ALA A 164 10.63 -2.90 13.77
N ALA A 165 9.85 -3.82 14.34
CA ALA A 165 10.24 -4.54 15.55
C ALA A 165 11.47 -5.44 15.32
N PHE A 166 11.56 -6.09 14.15
CA PHE A 166 12.69 -6.91 13.76
C PHE A 166 13.97 -6.06 13.59
N GLU A 167 13.87 -4.94 12.87
CA GLU A 167 14.99 -4.00 12.67
C GLU A 167 15.49 -3.41 13.99
N ASN A 168 14.58 -3.07 14.91
CA ASN A 168 14.94 -2.48 16.19
C ASN A 168 15.51 -3.52 17.19
N ASN A 169 14.91 -4.71 17.29
CA ASN A 169 15.36 -5.76 18.20
C ASN A 169 14.92 -7.15 17.74
N GLN A 170 15.74 -7.74 16.86
CA GLN A 170 15.52 -9.06 16.28
C GLN A 170 15.29 -10.17 17.33
N LYS A 171 16.07 -10.20 18.41
CA LYS A 171 15.95 -11.24 19.46
C LYS A 171 14.61 -11.16 20.17
N GLN A 172 14.16 -9.95 20.50
CA GLN A 172 12.87 -9.76 21.17
C GLN A 172 11.70 -10.08 20.23
N PHE A 173 11.81 -9.71 18.95
CA PHE A 173 10.82 -10.06 17.94
C PHE A 173 10.66 -11.58 17.78
N LEU A 174 11.76 -12.32 17.64
CA LEU A 174 11.72 -13.80 17.51
C LEU A 174 11.10 -14.45 18.75
N ARG A 175 11.49 -14.01 19.96
CA ARG A 175 10.86 -14.48 21.21
C ARG A 175 9.36 -14.18 21.29
N SER A 176 8.92 -13.06 20.73
CA SER A 176 7.49 -12.74 20.66
C SER A 176 6.72 -13.63 19.68
N LEU A 177 7.38 -14.13 18.63
CA LEU A 177 6.79 -15.09 17.71
C LEU A 177 6.70 -16.48 18.33
N GLU A 178 7.73 -16.90 19.06
CA GLU A 178 7.72 -18.16 19.83
C GLU A 178 6.56 -18.19 20.82
N LYS A 179 6.37 -17.11 21.60
CA LYS A 179 5.23 -16.97 22.52
C LYS A 179 3.87 -16.97 21.83
N GLN A 180 3.76 -16.42 20.62
CA GLN A 180 2.51 -16.46 19.84
C GLN A 180 2.21 -17.86 19.27
N GLY A 181 3.23 -18.71 19.12
CA GLY A 181 3.09 -20.10 18.69
C GLY A 181 2.64 -21.05 19.79
N GLU A 182 2.89 -20.73 21.06
CA GLU A 182 2.54 -21.57 22.21
C GLU A 182 1.05 -21.49 22.64
N GLU A 183 0.31 -20.47 22.23
CA GLU A 183 -1.11 -20.27 22.61
C GLU A 183 -2.13 -20.97 21.70
N GLN A 184 -1.71 -21.64 20.61
CA GLN A 184 -2.61 -22.49 19.84
C GLN A 184 -2.38 -23.97 20.19
N PRO A 185 -3.39 -24.71 20.68
CA PRO A 185 -3.25 -26.14 20.85
C PRO A 185 -2.92 -26.78 19.50
N ALA A 186 -1.99 -27.73 19.55
CA ALA A 186 -1.30 -28.39 18.45
C ALA A 186 -2.22 -29.01 17.38
N GLU A 187 -2.75 -28.18 16.46
CA GLU A 187 -3.41 -28.65 15.23
C GLU A 187 -2.95 -27.93 13.95
N ILE A 188 -1.86 -27.15 14.00
CA ILE A 188 -1.16 -26.74 12.78
C ILE A 188 0.29 -27.21 12.88
N GLY A 189 0.47 -28.48 12.50
CA GLY A 189 1.78 -29.09 12.27
C GLY A 189 2.60 -28.35 11.19
N PRO A 190 3.82 -28.81 10.92
CA PRO A 190 4.94 -28.09 10.28
C PRO A 190 4.75 -27.78 8.78
N LEU A 191 3.71 -27.04 8.42
CA LEU A 191 3.33 -26.75 7.03
C LEU A 191 3.95 -25.46 6.46
N LEU A 192 4.76 -24.74 7.24
CA LEU A 192 5.43 -23.50 6.81
C LEU A 192 6.96 -23.55 6.85
N THR A 193 7.56 -24.69 7.23
CA THR A 193 9.02 -24.81 7.32
C THR A 193 9.61 -25.36 6.02
N LEU A 194 9.15 -26.49 5.49
CA LEU A 194 9.83 -27.17 4.37
C LEU A 194 9.96 -26.33 3.08
N PRO A 195 8.90 -25.68 2.55
CA PRO A 195 9.03 -24.93 1.29
C PRO A 195 9.93 -23.70 1.40
N VAL A 196 9.96 -23.07 2.57
CA VAL A 196 10.79 -21.88 2.82
C VAL A 196 12.26 -22.28 2.98
N TRP A 197 12.54 -23.36 3.71
CA TRP A 197 13.90 -23.91 3.84
C TRP A 197 14.46 -24.38 2.49
N PHE A 198 13.61 -24.98 1.65
CA PHE A 198 13.95 -25.35 0.29
C PHE A 198 14.36 -24.13 -0.55
N CYS A 199 13.55 -23.06 -0.57
CA CYS A 199 13.89 -21.82 -1.28
C CYS A 199 15.18 -21.18 -0.75
N LEU A 200 15.44 -21.23 0.56
CA LEU A 200 16.67 -20.71 1.15
C LEU A 200 17.91 -21.49 0.71
N ALA A 201 17.80 -22.80 0.54
CA ALA A 201 18.89 -23.65 0.03
C ALA A 201 19.24 -23.35 -1.44
N LEU A 202 18.30 -22.82 -2.22
CA LEU A 202 18.50 -22.46 -3.63
C LEU A 202 19.01 -21.03 -3.87
N ASN A 203 18.95 -20.14 -2.87
CA ASN A 203 19.45 -18.77 -3.02
C ASN A 203 20.93 -18.69 -3.48
N PRO A 204 21.86 -19.53 -2.97
CA PRO A 204 23.25 -19.52 -3.43
C PRO A 204 23.40 -19.84 -4.92
N LEU A 205 22.58 -20.75 -5.47
CA LEU A 205 22.57 -21.07 -6.90
C LEU A 205 22.26 -19.84 -7.75
N SER A 206 21.24 -19.06 -7.36
CA SER A 206 20.90 -17.83 -8.05
C SER A 206 22.06 -16.83 -8.04
N THR A 207 22.79 -16.73 -6.92
CA THR A 207 23.97 -15.87 -6.87
C THR A 207 25.13 -16.35 -7.74
N LEU A 208 25.32 -17.68 -7.87
CA LEU A 208 26.36 -18.27 -8.72
C LEU A 208 26.04 -18.04 -10.20
N LEU A 209 24.80 -18.32 -10.62
CA LEU A 209 24.36 -18.15 -12.00
C LEU A 209 24.39 -16.68 -12.43
N ASN A 210 23.96 -15.75 -11.57
CA ASN A 210 23.96 -14.32 -11.89
C ASN A 210 25.36 -13.67 -11.86
N LYS A 211 26.35 -14.28 -11.20
CA LYS A 211 27.76 -13.88 -11.32
C LYS A 211 28.34 -14.24 -12.68
N THR A 212 27.77 -15.21 -13.39
CA THR A 212 28.20 -15.56 -14.74
C THR A 212 27.63 -14.60 -15.77
N THR A 213 28.44 -14.24 -16.77
CA THR A 213 27.98 -13.44 -17.93
C THR A 213 27.23 -14.29 -18.97
N ALA A 214 26.89 -15.52 -18.62
CA ALA A 214 26.22 -16.50 -19.46
C ALA A 214 24.69 -16.35 -19.52
N GLY A 215 24.11 -15.53 -18.62
CA GLY A 215 22.68 -15.21 -18.59
C GLY A 215 22.18 -14.39 -19.80
N TYR A 216 20.86 -14.35 -19.97
CA TYR A 216 20.18 -13.61 -21.04
C TYR A 216 20.08 -12.11 -20.71
N ARG A 217 20.42 -11.23 -21.66
CA ARG A 217 20.28 -9.77 -21.50
C ARG A 217 18.92 -9.31 -22.01
N ILE A 218 18.13 -8.69 -21.15
CA ILE A 218 16.81 -8.13 -21.51
C ILE A 218 17.01 -6.67 -21.93
N ASN A 219 16.85 -6.37 -23.23
CA ASN A 219 17.17 -5.05 -23.79
C ASN A 219 16.14 -3.94 -23.47
N MET A 220 15.04 -4.24 -22.78
CA MET A 220 13.92 -3.29 -22.62
C MET A 220 13.98 -2.45 -21.32
N ILE A 221 14.76 -2.85 -20.32
CA ILE A 221 14.89 -2.13 -19.05
C ILE A 221 16.33 -2.33 -18.56
N ASN A 222 16.95 -1.32 -17.94
CA ASN A 222 18.30 -1.40 -17.32
C ASN A 222 18.37 -2.35 -16.10
N HIS A 223 17.86 -3.57 -16.24
CA HIS A 223 18.05 -4.67 -15.30
C HIS A 223 19.08 -5.62 -15.90
N GLY A 224 19.92 -6.20 -15.05
CA GLY A 224 21.07 -7.02 -15.46
C GLY A 224 20.74 -8.27 -16.28
N THR A 225 21.74 -9.14 -16.45
CA THR A 225 21.57 -10.46 -17.07
C THR A 225 20.65 -11.34 -16.22
N LEU A 226 19.61 -11.92 -16.81
CA LEU A 226 18.75 -12.92 -16.20
C LEU A 226 19.32 -14.31 -16.50
N ALA A 227 19.83 -15.02 -15.50
CA ALA A 227 20.36 -16.37 -15.67
C ALA A 227 19.36 -17.45 -15.25
N ASP A 228 18.54 -17.19 -14.22
CA ASP A 228 17.66 -18.17 -13.59
C ASP A 228 16.28 -17.61 -13.25
N LEU A 229 15.28 -18.49 -13.24
CA LEU A 229 13.95 -18.21 -12.69
C LEU A 229 13.46 -19.43 -11.88
N PRO A 230 13.77 -19.48 -10.57
CA PRO A 230 13.29 -20.55 -9.71
C PRO A 230 11.81 -20.35 -9.35
N TYR A 231 11.01 -21.40 -9.49
CA TYR A 231 9.66 -21.48 -8.93
C TYR A 231 9.48 -22.84 -8.25
N MET A 232 9.58 -22.87 -6.92
CA MET A 232 9.55 -24.13 -6.15
C MET A 232 10.56 -25.12 -6.75
N ASP A 233 10.13 -26.36 -7.04
CA ASP A 233 11.00 -27.41 -7.58
C ASP A 233 11.40 -27.19 -9.06
N ASP A 234 10.75 -26.25 -9.76
CA ASP A 234 11.03 -25.96 -11.18
C ASP A 234 12.07 -24.85 -11.35
N LEU A 235 13.23 -25.20 -11.95
CA LEU A 235 14.28 -24.26 -12.32
C LEU A 235 14.31 -24.03 -13.83
N LYS A 236 14.23 -22.77 -14.26
CA LYS A 236 14.40 -22.37 -15.66
C LYS A 236 15.70 -21.58 -15.83
N LEU A 237 16.55 -22.03 -16.76
CA LEU A 237 17.79 -21.35 -17.13
C LEU A 237 17.60 -20.55 -18.43
N PHE A 238 18.10 -19.32 -18.46
CA PHE A 238 18.00 -18.44 -19.62
C PHE A 238 19.38 -18.05 -20.14
N SER A 239 19.60 -18.24 -21.44
CA SER A 239 20.83 -17.83 -22.09
C SER A 239 20.60 -17.36 -23.52
N GLY A 240 21.47 -16.46 -24.00
CA GLY A 240 21.44 -15.97 -25.39
C GLY A 240 22.09 -16.92 -26.41
N SER A 241 22.73 -18.00 -25.98
CA SER A 241 23.37 -18.99 -26.87
C SER A 241 23.34 -20.37 -26.25
N LYS A 242 23.24 -21.42 -27.08
CA LYS A 242 23.29 -22.82 -26.64
C LYS A 242 24.58 -23.15 -25.89
N ALA A 243 25.73 -22.60 -26.32
CA ALA A 243 27.01 -22.81 -25.65
C ALA A 243 27.04 -22.21 -24.24
N LYS A 244 26.43 -21.03 -24.06
CA LYS A 244 26.31 -20.38 -22.74
C LYS A 244 25.28 -21.06 -21.85
N LEU A 245 24.22 -21.62 -22.43
CA LEU A 245 23.23 -22.44 -21.70
C LEU A 245 23.88 -23.70 -21.14
N GLN A 246 24.78 -24.34 -21.89
CA GLN A 246 25.54 -25.50 -21.43
C GLN A 246 26.40 -25.18 -20.21
N VAL A 247 27.08 -24.03 -20.21
CA VAL A 247 27.84 -23.55 -19.03
C VAL A 247 26.93 -23.35 -17.81
N LEU A 248 25.72 -22.79 -17.98
CA LEU A 248 24.77 -22.65 -16.87
C LEU A 248 24.27 -24.01 -16.34
N SER A 249 24.12 -24.99 -17.24
CA SER A 249 23.74 -26.36 -16.89
C SER A 249 24.83 -27.04 -16.05
N GLU A 250 26.10 -26.92 -16.47
CA GLU A 250 27.26 -27.48 -15.75
C GLU A 250 27.39 -26.89 -14.34
N ILE A 251 27.20 -25.57 -14.19
CA ILE A 251 27.21 -24.92 -12.88
C ILE A 251 26.08 -25.43 -11.99
N THR A 252 24.89 -25.61 -12.57
CA THR A 252 23.73 -26.13 -11.84
C THR A 252 23.96 -27.58 -11.40
N GLU A 253 24.62 -28.39 -12.22
CA GLU A 253 25.03 -29.78 -11.90
C GLU A 253 26.00 -29.81 -10.74
N THR A 254 27.08 -29.03 -10.80
CA THR A 254 28.05 -28.94 -9.70
C THR A 254 27.41 -28.48 -8.39
N PHE A 255 26.48 -27.53 -8.47
CA PHE A 255 25.74 -27.08 -7.29
C PHE A 255 24.79 -28.15 -6.75
N SER A 256 24.13 -28.90 -7.63
CA SER A 256 23.26 -30.05 -7.30
C SER A 256 24.03 -31.08 -6.45
N ASP A 257 25.26 -31.38 -6.85
CA ASP A 257 26.15 -32.31 -6.15
C ASP A 257 26.60 -31.76 -4.79
N ASP A 258 26.95 -30.47 -4.73
CA ASP A 258 27.40 -29.80 -3.50
C ASP A 258 26.34 -29.83 -2.39
N ILE A 259 25.07 -29.63 -2.75
CA ILE A 259 23.95 -29.68 -1.79
C ILE A 259 23.38 -31.11 -1.60
N ARG A 260 23.93 -32.10 -2.31
CA ARG A 260 23.45 -33.50 -2.34
C ARG A 260 21.96 -33.63 -2.66
N MET A 261 21.46 -32.82 -3.58
CA MET A 261 20.08 -32.90 -4.08
C MET A 261 20.11 -33.16 -5.58
N SER A 262 19.34 -34.12 -6.08
CA SER A 262 19.30 -34.43 -7.51
C SER A 262 18.31 -33.52 -8.24
N PHE A 263 18.78 -32.65 -9.13
CA PHE A 263 17.91 -31.73 -9.87
C PHE A 263 17.27 -32.36 -11.12
N GLY A 264 17.70 -33.56 -11.50
CA GLY A 264 17.13 -34.27 -12.65
C GLY A 264 17.39 -33.55 -13.97
N LEU A 265 18.62 -33.07 -14.18
CA LEU A 265 19.02 -32.35 -15.40
C LEU A 265 18.88 -33.20 -16.67
N ASP A 266 18.86 -34.53 -16.53
CA ASP A 266 18.56 -35.50 -17.57
C ASP A 266 17.14 -35.34 -18.15
N LYS A 267 16.21 -34.78 -17.37
CA LYS A 267 14.82 -34.52 -17.76
C LYS A 267 14.63 -33.11 -18.33
N CYS A 268 15.65 -32.27 -18.31
CA CYS A 268 15.54 -30.89 -18.80
C CYS A 268 15.45 -30.85 -20.33
N ALA A 269 14.46 -30.12 -20.83
CA ALA A 269 14.31 -29.85 -22.26
C ALA A 269 14.85 -28.46 -22.62
N THR A 270 15.63 -28.37 -23.69
CA THR A 270 16.05 -27.06 -24.25
C THR A 270 14.96 -26.53 -25.18
N LEU A 271 14.38 -25.39 -24.84
CA LEU A 271 13.41 -24.70 -25.68
C LEU A 271 14.03 -23.43 -26.27
N ARG A 272 13.91 -23.27 -27.58
CA ARG A 272 14.24 -22.02 -28.27
C ARG A 272 13.02 -21.12 -28.24
N VAL A 273 13.19 -19.94 -27.65
CA VAL A 273 12.13 -18.95 -27.50
C VAL A 273 12.22 -17.95 -28.65
N ASP A 274 11.43 -18.18 -29.71
CA ASP A 274 11.28 -17.24 -30.82
C ASP A 274 10.05 -16.35 -30.57
N TYR A 275 10.14 -15.42 -29.61
CA TYR A 275 9.08 -14.41 -29.42
C TYR A 275 9.26 -13.27 -30.41
N MET A 276 8.76 -13.48 -31.62
CA MET A 276 8.19 -12.43 -32.48
C MET A 276 7.58 -13.10 -33.70
N HIS A 277 6.30 -13.49 -33.61
CA HIS A 277 5.51 -13.64 -34.83
C HIS A 277 5.45 -12.25 -35.50
N PRO A 278 5.66 -12.12 -36.82
CA PRO A 278 5.66 -10.82 -37.50
C PRO A 278 4.43 -9.95 -37.16
N ASP A 279 3.29 -10.60 -36.93
CA ASP A 279 1.99 -9.96 -36.62
C ASP A 279 1.93 -9.33 -35.21
N LEU A 280 2.74 -9.80 -34.26
CA LEU A 280 2.75 -9.31 -32.86
C LEU A 280 3.75 -8.17 -32.65
N LYS A 281 4.63 -7.92 -33.63
CA LYS A 281 5.68 -6.88 -33.56
C LYS A 281 5.12 -5.48 -33.38
N TYR A 282 4.03 -5.18 -34.07
CA TYR A 282 3.45 -3.83 -34.12
C TYR A 282 2.44 -3.56 -33.01
N ASN A 283 1.90 -4.62 -32.39
CA ASN A 283 0.86 -4.55 -31.37
C ASN A 283 1.38 -4.80 -29.94
N TYR A 284 2.68 -5.01 -29.74
CA TYR A 284 3.25 -5.26 -28.41
C TYR A 284 3.30 -3.99 -27.56
N ASN A 285 2.56 -3.96 -26.45
CA ASN A 285 2.66 -2.92 -25.44
C ASN A 285 3.23 -3.46 -24.11
N ALA A 286 4.46 -3.04 -23.77
CA ALA A 286 5.16 -3.45 -22.56
C ALA A 286 4.40 -3.12 -21.26
N LYS A 287 3.62 -2.03 -21.22
CA LYS A 287 2.83 -1.64 -20.04
C LYS A 287 1.58 -2.51 -19.86
N ALA A 288 1.04 -3.07 -20.94
CA ALA A 288 -0.09 -4.01 -20.90
C ALA A 288 0.33 -5.43 -20.49
N SER A 289 1.60 -5.79 -20.73
CA SER A 289 2.14 -7.12 -20.45
C SER A 289 2.41 -7.44 -18.96
N TYR A 290 2.31 -6.44 -18.07
CA TYR A 290 2.60 -6.55 -16.65
C TYR A 290 1.32 -6.64 -15.80
N ASP A 291 0.55 -7.73 -15.92
CA ASP A 291 -0.32 -8.15 -14.81
C ASP A 291 -0.44 -9.68 -14.74
N PHE A 292 0.40 -10.28 -13.89
CA PHE A 292 0.28 -11.68 -13.46
C PHE A 292 -0.20 -11.79 -11.99
N SER A 293 -0.81 -10.75 -11.40
CA SER A 293 -0.98 -10.68 -9.94
C SER A 293 -2.33 -10.21 -9.42
N SER A 294 -3.42 -10.32 -10.20
CA SER A 294 -4.74 -9.91 -9.70
C SER A 294 -5.89 -10.90 -9.94
N ASN A 295 -5.71 -12.17 -9.58
CA ASN A 295 -6.84 -13.07 -9.28
C ASN A 295 -7.89 -13.17 -10.41
N ASP A 296 -7.42 -13.17 -11.67
CA ASP A 296 -8.22 -13.34 -12.88
C ASP A 296 -8.54 -14.84 -13.05
N PRO A 297 -9.82 -15.26 -13.12
CA PRO A 297 -10.19 -16.65 -13.39
C PRO A 297 -9.72 -17.15 -14.78
N PHE A 298 -9.39 -16.24 -15.71
CA PHE A 298 -8.96 -16.59 -17.07
C PHE A 298 -7.78 -15.71 -17.52
N PRO A 299 -6.52 -16.10 -17.23
CA PRO A 299 -5.35 -15.33 -17.61
C PRO A 299 -5.07 -15.49 -19.12
N TYR A 300 -5.63 -14.59 -19.93
CA TYR A 300 -5.13 -14.37 -21.29
C TYR A 300 -4.07 -13.28 -21.28
N PRO A 301 -2.94 -13.47 -21.96
CA PRO A 301 -1.92 -12.45 -22.05
C PRO A 301 -2.46 -11.26 -22.88
N ARG A 302 -2.43 -10.07 -22.28
CA ARG A 302 -2.95 -8.82 -22.84
C ARG A 302 -1.79 -8.06 -23.47
N TYR A 303 -1.87 -7.79 -24.76
CA TYR A 303 -0.77 -7.14 -25.49
C TYR A 303 -1.12 -5.74 -25.98
N THR A 304 -2.38 -5.32 -25.94
CA THR A 304 -2.88 -4.03 -26.47
C THR A 304 -3.41 -3.08 -25.38
N ASP A 305 -3.40 -1.77 -25.65
CA ASP A 305 -3.91 -0.72 -24.74
C ASP A 305 -5.45 -0.72 -24.59
N ASP A 306 -6.16 -1.24 -25.58
CA ASP A 306 -7.63 -1.28 -25.65
C ASP A 306 -8.23 -2.52 -24.97
N TRP A 307 -7.42 -3.32 -24.27
CA TRP A 307 -7.80 -4.52 -23.54
C TRP A 307 -8.39 -5.67 -24.38
N PHE A 308 -8.49 -5.53 -25.70
CA PHE A 308 -8.98 -6.57 -26.62
C PHE A 308 -7.96 -6.84 -27.72
N ASN A 309 -7.59 -8.11 -27.91
CA ASN A 309 -6.90 -8.53 -29.14
C ASN A 309 -7.95 -8.49 -30.27
N ARG A 310 -7.82 -7.55 -31.21
CA ARG A 310 -8.60 -7.55 -32.46
C ARG A 310 -8.05 -8.57 -33.44
#